data_AF-A0A059LS64-F1
#
_entry.id   AF-A0A059LS64-F1
#
_cell.length_a   1.000
_cell.length_b   1.000
_cell.length_c   1.000
_cell.angle_alpha   90.00
_cell.angle_beta   90.00
_cell.angle_gamma   90.00
#
_symmetry.space_group_name_H-M   'P 1'
#
loop_
_entity.id
_entity.type
_entity.pdbx_description
1 polymer ?
#
loop_
_entity_poly.entity_id
_entity_poly.type
_entity_poly.pdbx_seq_one_letter_code
_entity_poly.pdbx_strand_id
1 'polypeptide(L)'
;GGPAWLAVSGNVLLTLNGLAGYLVFAHSLFDAVDGRLLLSHWTGIALRRPGLLLLKRYGFRVVFVAITTLLALSLPFITDLMGLVGALGYAPLCFVLPCLMWAMVVRSKTVRMPLGQALATWAVGLGFCVVGILAAMGALYGLVENSKNYKFFS
;
A
#
# COMPACT_ATOMS: atom_id res chain seq x y z
N GLY A 1 10.47 -17.76 27.75
CA GLY A 1 10.96 -18.38 26.51
C GLY A 1 9.85 -19.22 25.93
N GLY A 2 9.24 -18.79 24.81
CA GLY A 2 8.26 -19.60 24.11
C GLY A 2 8.92 -20.77 23.37
N PRO A 3 8.16 -21.79 22.96
CA PRO A 3 8.70 -22.91 22.19
C PRO A 3 9.28 -22.42 20.85
N ALA A 4 10.53 -22.77 20.57
CA ALA A 4 11.25 -22.30 19.38
C ALA A 4 10.53 -22.63 18.06
N TRP A 5 9.82 -23.77 18.01
CA TRP A 5 9.02 -24.18 16.86
C TRP A 5 7.92 -23.17 16.47
N LEU A 6 7.32 -22.48 17.45
CA LEU A 6 6.25 -21.51 17.20
C LEU A 6 6.81 -20.20 16.61
N ALA A 7 8.01 -19.80 17.04
CA ALA A 7 8.67 -18.62 16.49
C ALA A 7 9.13 -18.86 15.05
N VAL A 8 9.68 -20.05 14.76
CA VAL A 8 10.12 -20.41 13.40
C VAL A 8 8.91 -20.50 12.46
N SER A 9 7.83 -21.16 12.86
CA SER A 9 6.63 -21.28 12.03
C SER A 9 5.98 -19.92 11.76
N GLY A 10 5.92 -19.04 12.77
CA GLY A 10 5.44 -17.67 12.61
C GLY A 10 6.23 -16.86 11.59
N ASN A 11 7.56 -16.94 11.64
CA ASN A 11 8.44 -16.24 10.69
C ASN A 11 8.28 -16.78 9.25
N VAL A 12 8.11 -18.10 9.08
CA VAL A 12 7.85 -18.71 7.76
C VAL A 12 6.51 -18.25 7.20
N LEU A 13 5.45 -18.23 8.03
CA LEU A 13 4.14 -17.78 7.57
C LEU A 13 4.13 -16.29 7.21
N LEU A 14 4.81 -15.45 8.02
CA LEU A 14 4.93 -14.02 7.77
C LEU A 14 5.67 -13.75 6.44
N THR A 15 6.78 -14.45 6.20
CA THR A 15 7.56 -14.28 4.97
C THR A 15 6.79 -14.76 3.74
N LEU A 16 6.09 -15.90 3.82
CA LEU A 16 5.24 -16.39 2.73
C LEU A 16 4.07 -15.43 2.42
N ASN A 17 3.41 -14.89 3.44
CA ASN A 17 2.34 -13.92 3.25
C ASN A 17 2.85 -12.63 2.61
N GLY A 18 4.01 -12.12 3.05
CA GLY A 18 4.67 -10.96 2.45
C GLY A 18 5.03 -11.18 0.98
N LEU A 19 5.57 -12.36 0.64
CA LEU A 19 5.88 -12.74 -0.74
C LEU A 19 4.61 -12.83 -1.61
N ALA A 20 3.55 -13.44 -1.11
CA ALA A 20 2.28 -13.52 -1.81
C ALA A 20 1.70 -12.11 -2.09
N GLY A 21 1.72 -11.23 -1.09
CA GLY A 21 1.32 -9.83 -1.24
C GLY A 21 2.14 -9.11 -2.31
N TYR A 22 3.47 -9.23 -2.27
CA TYR A 22 4.36 -8.65 -3.27
C TYR A 22 4.02 -9.11 -4.69
N LEU A 23 3.79 -10.42 -4.89
CA LEU A 23 3.47 -10.96 -6.21
C LEU A 23 2.14 -10.43 -6.76
N VAL A 24 1.11 -10.33 -5.91
CA VAL A 24 -0.21 -9.79 -6.32
C VAL A 24 -0.10 -8.31 -6.74
N PHE A 25 0.63 -7.50 -5.95
CA PHE A 25 0.87 -6.10 -6.30
C PHE A 25 1.72 -5.95 -7.56
N ALA A 26 2.80 -6.71 -7.68
CA ALA A 26 3.69 -6.67 -8.84
C ALA A 26 2.95 -7.07 -10.12
N HIS A 27 2.13 -8.12 -10.08
CA HIS A 27 1.35 -8.55 -11.23
C HIS A 27 0.35 -7.50 -11.69
N SER A 28 -0.39 -6.90 -10.75
CA SER A 28 -1.34 -5.82 -11.03
C SER A 28 -0.65 -4.59 -11.65
N LEU A 29 0.57 -4.27 -11.19
CA LEU A 29 1.36 -3.18 -11.74
C LEU A 29 1.84 -3.48 -13.16
N PHE A 30 2.30 -4.71 -13.41
CA PHE A 30 2.73 -5.15 -14.73
C PHE A 30 1.57 -5.16 -15.71
N ASP A 31 0.39 -5.62 -15.30
CA ASP A 31 -0.81 -5.60 -16.14
C ASP A 31 -1.28 -4.17 -16.45
N ALA A 32 -1.16 -3.23 -15.51
CA ALA A 32 -1.48 -1.83 -15.77
C ALA A 32 -0.51 -1.19 -16.79
N VAL A 33 0.78 -1.51 -16.71
CA VAL A 33 1.80 -1.01 -17.64
C VAL A 33 1.68 -1.67 -19.00
N ASP A 34 1.51 -2.99 -19.05
CA ASP A 34 1.24 -3.75 -20.27
C ASP A 34 -0.07 -3.26 -20.91
N GLY A 35 -1.12 -2.98 -20.13
CA GLY A 35 -2.38 -2.40 -20.61
C GLY A 35 -2.18 -1.03 -21.27
N ARG A 36 -1.35 -0.15 -20.69
CA ARG A 36 -1.00 1.14 -21.32
C ARG A 36 -0.15 0.98 -22.58
N LEU A 37 0.75 -0.02 -22.61
CA LEU A 37 1.54 -0.38 -23.79
C LEU A 37 0.65 -0.96 -24.90
N LEU A 38 -0.37 -1.73 -24.55
CA LEU A 38 -1.38 -2.28 -25.49
C LEU A 38 -2.35 -1.20 -25.99
N LEU A 39 -2.66 -0.18 -25.20
CA LEU A 39 -3.38 1.01 -25.73
C LEU A 39 -2.53 1.75 -26.77
N SER A 40 -1.20 1.75 -26.63
CA SER A 40 -0.29 2.20 -27.68
C SER A 40 -0.18 1.21 -28.86
N HIS A 41 -0.65 -0.03 -28.73
CA HIS A 41 -0.76 -1.00 -29.82
C HIS A 41 -1.97 -0.70 -30.73
N TRP A 42 -3.05 -0.14 -30.17
CA TRP A 42 -4.19 0.37 -30.96
C TRP A 42 -3.82 1.55 -31.87
N THR A 43 -2.74 2.29 -31.59
CA THR A 43 -2.22 3.36 -32.47
C THR A 43 -1.20 2.86 -33.53
N GLY A 44 -1.02 1.54 -33.68
CA GLY A 44 -0.26 0.92 -34.79
C GLY A 44 1.27 0.92 -34.63
N ILE A 45 1.82 1.51 -33.57
CA ILE A 45 3.27 1.61 -33.35
C ILE A 45 3.88 0.27 -32.89
N ALA A 46 3.09 -0.54 -32.18
CA ALA A 46 3.53 -1.81 -31.59
C ALA A 46 3.64 -2.95 -32.62
N LEU A 47 2.77 -3.02 -33.63
CA LEU A 47 2.86 -4.02 -34.71
C LEU A 47 4.16 -3.93 -35.52
N ARG A 48 4.81 -2.76 -35.51
CA ARG A 48 5.95 -2.44 -36.36
C ARG A 48 7.30 -2.94 -35.82
N ARG A 49 7.42 -3.22 -34.52
CA ARG A 49 8.68 -3.60 -33.85
C ARG A 49 8.45 -4.53 -32.63
N PRO A 50 8.17 -5.83 -32.83
CA PRO A 50 7.90 -6.76 -31.72
C PRO A 50 9.07 -6.88 -30.71
N GLY A 51 10.32 -6.81 -31.18
CA GLY A 51 11.50 -6.87 -30.31
C GLY A 51 11.61 -5.70 -29.32
N LEU A 52 11.15 -4.50 -29.69
CA LEU A 52 11.21 -3.33 -28.82
C LEU A 52 10.18 -3.40 -27.68
N LEU A 53 9.04 -4.04 -27.94
CA LEU A 53 8.00 -4.28 -26.93
C LEU A 53 8.46 -5.28 -25.88
N LEU A 54 9.08 -6.37 -26.32
CA LEU A 54 9.67 -7.36 -25.41
C LEU A 54 10.76 -6.71 -24.56
N LEU A 55 11.65 -5.91 -25.16
CA LEU A 55 12.70 -5.21 -24.43
C LEU A 55 12.14 -4.23 -23.39
N LYS A 56 11.08 -3.47 -23.72
CA LYS A 56 10.41 -2.58 -22.76
C LYS A 56 9.75 -3.35 -21.62
N ARG A 57 9.12 -4.49 -21.90
CA ARG A 57 8.44 -5.33 -20.90
C ARG A 57 9.43 -5.97 -19.92
N TYR A 58 10.50 -6.58 -20.44
CA TYR A 58 11.55 -7.16 -19.61
C TYR A 58 12.35 -6.07 -18.87
N GLY A 59 12.66 -4.96 -19.54
CA GLY A 59 13.34 -3.81 -18.94
C GLY A 59 12.56 -3.25 -17.76
N PHE A 60 11.25 -3.04 -17.89
CA PHE A 60 10.41 -2.55 -16.80
C PHE A 60 10.42 -3.50 -15.59
N ARG A 61 10.33 -4.82 -15.81
CA ARG A 61 10.35 -5.82 -14.73
C ARG A 61 11.67 -5.81 -13.97
N VAL A 62 12.80 -5.82 -14.69
CA VAL A 62 14.13 -5.81 -14.07
C VAL A 62 14.37 -4.51 -13.30
N VAL A 63 14.02 -3.36 -13.89
CA VAL A 63 14.17 -2.06 -13.22
C VAL A 63 13.28 -1.97 -11.98
N PHE A 64 12.03 -2.44 -12.06
CA PHE A 64 11.13 -2.45 -10.91
C PHE A 64 11.70 -3.28 -9.76
N VAL A 65 12.12 -4.53 -10.03
CA VAL A 65 12.72 -5.40 -9.01
C VAL A 65 13.98 -4.77 -8.44
N ALA A 66 14.89 -4.28 -9.29
CA ALA A 66 16.13 -3.64 -8.87
C ALA A 66 15.89 -2.44 -7.94
N ILE A 67 14.95 -1.55 -8.27
CA ILE A 67 14.59 -0.41 -7.42
C ILE A 67 14.04 -0.89 -6.08
N THR A 68 13.12 -1.87 -6.09
CA THR A 68 12.55 -2.38 -4.83
C THR A 68 13.60 -3.05 -3.94
N THR A 69 14.58 -3.74 -4.52
CA THR A 69 15.70 -4.35 -3.78
C THR A 69 16.64 -3.28 -3.24
N LEU A 70 16.95 -2.24 -4.02
CA LEU A 70 17.76 -1.11 -3.54
C LEU A 70 17.09 -0.39 -2.38
N LEU A 71 15.77 -0.17 -2.44
CA LEU A 71 14.99 0.43 -1.35
C LEU A 71 14.99 -0.47 -0.11
N ALA A 72 14.84 -1.79 -0.28
CA ALA A 72 14.89 -2.74 0.83
C ALA A 72 16.26 -2.77 1.53
N LEU A 73 17.36 -2.61 0.79
CA LEU A 73 18.72 -2.58 1.36
C LEU A 73 19.07 -1.23 1.99
N SER A 74 18.57 -0.13 1.44
CA SER A 74 18.94 1.23 1.86
C SER A 74 18.12 1.80 3.01
N LEU A 75 16.98 1.18 3.36
CA LEU A 75 16.06 1.70 4.37
C LEU A 75 15.71 0.59 5.38
N PRO A 76 16.40 0.44 6.52
CA PRO A 76 15.99 -0.51 7.56
C PRO A 76 14.71 -0.06 8.29
N PHE A 77 14.29 1.18 8.09
CA PHE A 77 13.10 1.80 8.71
C PHE A 77 11.85 1.71 7.83
N ILE A 78 11.80 0.77 6.88
CA ILE A 78 10.63 0.55 6.02
C ILE A 78 9.38 0.27 6.85
N THR A 79 9.49 -0.42 7.99
CA THR A 79 8.35 -0.70 8.87
C THR A 79 7.68 0.58 9.38
N ASP A 80 8.45 1.58 9.80
CA ASP A 80 7.91 2.86 10.30
C ASP A 80 7.29 3.67 9.16
N LEU A 81 7.94 3.69 7.99
CA LEU A 81 7.41 4.35 6.79
C LEU A 81 6.09 3.72 6.32
N MET A 82 6.00 2.38 6.30
CA MET A 82 4.78 1.66 5.97
C MET A 82 3.67 1.95 6.99
N GLY A 83 4.00 2.07 8.28
CA GLY A 83 3.07 2.49 9.33
C GLY A 83 2.53 3.90 9.08
N LEU A 84 3.38 4.84 8.67
CA LEU A 84 2.99 6.22 8.35
C LEU A 84 2.08 6.30 7.11
N VAL A 85 2.45 5.59 6.03
CA VAL A 85 1.64 5.52 4.80
C VAL A 85 0.30 4.82 5.08
N GLY A 86 0.30 3.80 5.94
CA GLY A 86 -0.90 3.14 6.45
C GLY A 86 -1.82 4.12 7.19
N ALA A 87 -1.27 4.89 8.12
CA ALA A 87 -2.01 5.80 8.96
C ALA A 87 -2.56 7.03 8.22
N LEU A 88 -1.78 7.62 7.31
CA LEU A 88 -2.16 8.83 6.58
C LEU A 88 -2.90 8.55 5.28
N GLY A 89 -2.63 7.42 4.62
CA GLY A 89 -3.21 7.05 3.34
C GLY A 89 -4.33 6.04 3.50
N TYR A 90 -3.99 4.82 3.93
CA TYR A 90 -4.94 3.70 3.93
C TYR A 90 -6.04 3.84 4.98
N ALA A 91 -5.75 4.30 6.19
CA ALA A 91 -6.75 4.45 7.24
C ALA A 91 -7.88 5.42 6.84
N PRO A 92 -7.63 6.65 6.36
CA PRO A 92 -8.73 7.51 5.91
C PRO A 92 -9.41 6.95 4.65
N LEU A 93 -8.67 6.33 3.74
CA LEU A 93 -9.27 5.75 2.54
C LEU A 93 -10.20 4.56 2.86
N CYS A 94 -9.90 3.76 3.87
CA CYS A 94 -10.69 2.59 4.26
C CYS A 94 -11.86 2.94 5.18
N PHE A 95 -11.71 3.93 6.07
CA PHE A 95 -12.73 4.25 7.08
C PHE A 95 -13.51 5.53 6.80
N VAL A 96 -12.85 6.58 6.30
CA VAL A 96 -13.50 7.87 6.02
C VAL A 96 -14.22 7.83 4.67
N LEU A 97 -13.63 7.21 3.64
CA LEU A 97 -14.24 7.10 2.32
C LEU A 97 -15.63 6.43 2.33
N PRO A 98 -15.84 5.24 2.94
CA PRO A 98 -17.19 4.65 2.99
C PRO A 98 -18.18 5.48 3.81
N CYS A 99 -17.73 6.11 4.90
CA CYS A 99 -18.57 7.03 5.68
C CYS A 99 -19.03 8.24 4.83
N LEU A 100 -18.13 8.81 4.04
CA LEU A 100 -18.44 9.91 3.12
C LEU A 100 -19.35 9.46 1.99
N MET A 101 -19.07 8.31 1.35
CA MET A 101 -19.92 7.75 0.31
C MET A 101 -21.34 7.48 0.83
N TRP A 102 -21.46 6.92 2.02
CA TRP A 102 -22.75 6.70 2.68
C TRP A 102 -23.49 8.02 2.90
N ALA A 103 -22.82 9.04 3.45
CA ALA A 103 -23.39 10.36 3.66
C ALA A 103 -23.85 11.02 2.34
N MET A 104 -23.08 10.88 1.25
CA MET A 104 -23.43 11.39 -0.08
C MET A 104 -24.68 10.70 -0.64
N VAL A 105 -24.75 9.37 -0.55
CA VAL A 105 -25.90 8.58 -1.06
C VAL A 105 -27.19 8.93 -0.34
N VAL A 106 -27.15 9.04 0.99
CA VAL A 106 -28.33 9.41 1.78
C VAL A 106 -28.81 10.81 1.42
N ARG A 107 -27.89 11.77 1.30
CA ARG A 107 -28.22 13.15 0.93
C ARG A 107 -28.83 13.22 -0.47
N SER A 108 -28.36 12.40 -1.40
CA SER A 108 -28.87 12.33 -2.78
C SER A 108 -30.26 11.70 -2.90
N LYS A 109 -30.60 10.70 -2.06
CA LYS A 109 -31.89 10.00 -2.12
C LYS A 109 -32.98 10.58 -1.21
N THR A 110 -32.72 11.67 -0.48
CA THR A 110 -33.67 12.27 0.49
C THR A 110 -34.21 11.25 1.50
N VAL A 111 -33.42 10.21 1.80
CA VAL A 111 -33.79 9.20 2.80
C VAL A 111 -33.45 9.77 4.17
N ARG A 112 -34.41 9.80 5.09
CA ARG A 112 -34.15 10.20 6.48
C ARG A 112 -33.26 9.16 7.14
N MET A 113 -32.01 9.51 7.42
CA MET A 113 -31.15 8.70 8.28
C MET A 113 -31.72 8.67 9.70
N PRO A 114 -31.89 7.48 10.31
CA PRO A 114 -32.12 7.41 11.74
C PRO A 114 -30.90 8.00 12.46
N LEU A 115 -31.16 8.84 13.47
CA LEU A 115 -30.12 9.54 14.26
C LEU A 115 -29.01 8.61 14.77
N GLY A 116 -29.36 7.36 15.15
CA GLY A 116 -28.39 6.36 15.59
C GLY A 116 -27.39 5.93 14.51
N GLN A 117 -27.83 5.79 13.24
CA GLN A 117 -26.95 5.41 12.13
C GLN A 117 -26.03 6.56 11.71
N ALA A 118 -26.55 7.80 11.74
CA ALA A 118 -25.73 8.98 11.51
C ALA A 118 -24.65 9.10 12.59
N LEU A 119 -25.03 9.01 13.87
CA LEU A 119 -24.08 9.08 14.99
C LEU A 119 -23.02 7.97 14.92
N ALA A 120 -23.42 6.73 14.61
CA ALA A 120 -22.47 5.62 14.45
C ALA A 120 -21.47 5.88 13.31
N THR A 121 -21.93 6.38 12.17
CA THR A 121 -21.06 6.70 11.02
C THR A 121 -20.05 7.80 11.37
N TRP A 122 -20.50 8.87 12.04
CA TRP A 122 -19.63 9.94 12.50
C TRP A 122 -18.66 9.47 13.60
N ALA A 123 -19.11 8.61 14.52
CA ALA A 123 -18.28 8.04 15.57
C ALA A 123 -17.18 7.13 15.01
N VAL A 124 -17.49 6.29 14.02
CA VAL A 124 -16.49 5.46 13.34
C VAL A 124 -15.51 6.33 12.56
N GLY A 125 -16.00 7.31 11.78
CA GLY A 125 -15.15 8.23 11.03
C GLY A 125 -14.19 9.02 11.92
N LEU A 126 -14.70 9.67 12.97
CA LEU A 126 -13.87 10.43 13.91
C LEU A 126 -12.95 9.52 14.74
N GLY A 127 -13.45 8.37 15.19
CA GLY A 127 -12.67 7.40 15.96
C GLY A 127 -11.45 6.91 15.17
N PHE A 128 -11.64 6.52 13.91
CA PHE A 128 -10.52 6.10 13.06
C PHE A 128 -9.59 7.24 12.65
N CYS A 129 -10.08 8.48 12.56
CA CYS A 129 -9.20 9.66 12.41
C CYS A 129 -8.29 9.83 13.64
N VAL A 130 -8.82 9.70 14.85
CA VAL A 130 -8.02 9.79 16.08
C VAL A 130 -6.98 8.66 16.14
N VAL A 131 -7.40 7.43 15.84
CA VAL A 131 -6.49 6.27 15.75
C VAL A 131 -5.43 6.48 14.68
N GLY A 132 -5.79 7.04 13.52
CA GLY A 132 -4.86 7.37 12.45
C GLY A 132 -3.81 8.40 12.87
N ILE A 133 -4.20 9.46 13.59
CA ILE A 133 -3.25 10.45 14.12
C ILE A 133 -2.30 9.82 15.14
N LEU A 134 -2.82 9.00 16.07
CA LEU A 134 -2.00 8.29 17.05
C LEU A 134 -1.02 7.33 16.38
N ALA A 135 -1.48 6.58 15.37
CA ALA A 135 -0.65 5.68 14.58
C ALA A 135 0.43 6.42 13.79
N ALA A 136 0.09 7.56 13.18
CA ALA A 136 1.05 8.42 12.49
C ALA A 136 2.11 8.97 13.46
N MET A 137 1.71 9.41 14.65
CA MET A 137 2.63 9.90 15.68
C MET A 137 3.58 8.79 16.16
N GLY A 138 3.08 7.56 16.35
CA GLY A 138 3.91 6.40 16.70
C GLY A 138 4.91 6.03 15.60
N ALA A 139 4.48 6.03 14.34
CA ALA A 139 5.34 5.79 13.19
C ALA A 139 6.42 6.88 13.03
N LEU A 140 6.06 8.16 13.22
CA LEU A 140 7.02 9.26 13.20
C LEU A 140 8.05 9.16 14.32
N TYR A 141 7.62 8.77 15.53
CA TYR A 141 8.54 8.56 16.64
C TYR A 141 9.55 7.43 16.35
N GLY A 142 9.08 6.28 15.85
CA GLY A 142 9.94 5.17 15.43
C GLY A 142 10.92 5.57 14.33
N LEU A 143 10.45 6.32 13.33
CA LEU A 143 11.27 6.85 12.26
C LEU A 143 12.40 7.75 12.79
N VAL A 144 12.08 8.69 13.69
CA VAL A 144 13.07 9.60 14.26
C VAL A 144 14.10 8.84 15.09
N GLU A 145 13.68 7.88 15.90
CA GLU A 145 14.59 7.10 16.73
C GLU A 145 15.51 6.18 15.90
N ASN A 146 14.96 5.53 14.89
CA ASN A 146 15.73 4.69 13.97
C ASN A 146 16.66 5.51 13.06
N SER A 147 16.28 6.75 12.70
CA SER A 147 17.11 7.63 11.89
C SER A 147 18.40 8.07 12.60
N LYS A 148 18.38 8.24 13.93
CA LYS A 148 19.57 8.65 14.72
C LYS A 148 20.67 7.58 14.73
N ASN A 149 20.27 6.32 14.64
CA ASN A 149 21.20 5.18 14.65
C ASN A 149 21.68 4.81 13.23
N TYR A 150 21.19 5.49 12.20
CA TYR A 150 21.49 5.14 10.82
C TYR A 150 22.76 5.85 10.33
N LYS A 151 23.85 5.10 10.21
CA LYS A 151 25.01 5.50 9.42
C LYS A 151 24.86 4.92 8.00
N PHE A 152 24.68 5.79 7.01
CA PHE A 152 24.73 5.38 5.60
C PHE A 152 26.15 4.88 5.30
N PHE A 153 26.30 3.56 5.18
CA PHE A 153 27.53 2.85 4.81
C PHE A 153 28.75 3.14 5.70
N SER A 154 28.91 2.34 6.75
CA SER A 154 30.22 1.99 7.30
C SER A 154 30.46 0.50 7.16
#